data_AF-A0A1L8N2U9-F1
#
_entry.id   AF-A0A1L8N2U9-F1
#
_cell.length_a   1.000
_cell.length_b   1.000
_cell.length_c   1.000
_cell.angle_alpha   90.00
_cell.angle_beta   90.00
_cell.angle_gamma   90.00
#
_symmetry.space_group_name_H-M   'P 1'
#
loop_
_entity.id
_entity.type
_entity.pdbx_description
1 polymer ?
#
loop_
_entity_poly.entity_id
_entity_poly.type
_entity_poly.pdbx_seq_one_letter_code
_entity_poly.pdbx_strand_id
1 'polypeptide(L)'
;MIDFTNLSVLRQNFANVVYTMKIHEICKEKAAIGKVIYAIVNIILIGLTFVIITFGNIFFNIGVCNIFSSLFSLSALILFICTLVFNPNNKYKQHETTANKLLLIREKYINLMADIVTENISSDLIKQKSDGLVNEVEKIYAEAPYRSRRCYKEAQRRLRGKNVEGEDFTTSDKEIDRFLPSELKYSTLKDNK
;
A
#
# COMPACT_ATOMS: atom_id res chain seq x y z
N MET A 1 27.60 -16.02 21.38
CA MET A 1 28.13 -15.10 20.35
C MET A 1 27.02 -14.90 19.34
N ILE A 2 26.42 -13.71 19.35
CA ILE A 2 25.29 -13.33 18.49
C ILE A 2 25.65 -13.59 17.02
N ASP A 3 24.76 -14.28 16.30
CA ASP A 3 24.88 -14.56 14.87
C ASP A 3 24.53 -13.30 14.05
N PHE A 4 25.50 -12.38 13.97
CA PHE A 4 25.34 -11.11 13.28
C PHE A 4 25.06 -11.27 11.78
N THR A 5 25.52 -12.35 11.16
CA THR A 5 25.27 -12.63 9.74
C THR A 5 23.80 -12.90 9.52
N ASN A 6 23.20 -13.84 10.27
CA ASN A 6 21.77 -14.13 10.17
C ASN A 6 20.90 -12.93 10.58
N LEU A 7 21.33 -12.17 11.59
CA LEU A 7 20.62 -10.96 12.01
C LEU A 7 20.57 -9.89 10.92
N SER A 8 21.67 -9.67 10.19
CA SER A 8 21.72 -8.70 9.09
C SER A 8 20.76 -9.05 7.94
N VAL A 9 20.68 -10.34 7.58
CA VAL A 9 19.76 -10.86 6.55
C VAL A 9 18.30 -10.69 6.98
N LEU A 10 17.99 -11.02 8.24
CA LEU A 10 16.64 -10.83 8.80
C LEU A 10 16.22 -9.37 8.82
N ARG A 11 17.13 -8.45 9.17
CA ARG A 11 16.89 -7.00 9.13
C ARG A 11 16.54 -6.52 7.72
N GLN A 12 17.27 -6.99 6.70
CA GLN A 12 16.99 -6.63 5.30
C GLN A 12 15.63 -7.18 4.83
N ASN A 13 15.32 -8.44 5.15
CA ASN A 13 14.02 -9.05 4.82
C ASN A 13 12.86 -8.34 5.52
N PHE A 14 13.03 -8.02 6.81
CA PHE A 14 12.09 -7.21 7.57
C PHE A 14 11.82 -5.86 6.90
N ALA A 15 12.87 -5.16 6.48
CA ALA A 15 12.73 -3.88 5.80
C ALA A 15 11.93 -4.02 4.49
N ASN A 16 12.21 -5.04 3.69
CA ASN A 16 11.47 -5.32 2.45
C ASN A 16 9.97 -5.55 2.70
N VAL A 17 9.63 -6.24 3.81
CA VAL A 17 8.24 -6.43 4.24
C VAL A 17 7.59 -5.12 4.65
N VAL A 18 8.26 -4.30 5.48
CA VAL A 18 7.76 -2.99 5.90
C VAL A 18 7.52 -2.08 4.69
N TYR A 19 8.44 -2.07 3.73
CA TYR A 19 8.31 -1.34 2.48
C TYR A 19 7.10 -1.80 1.67
N THR A 20 6.97 -3.11 1.46
CA THR A 20 5.87 -3.67 0.67
C THR A 20 4.53 -3.43 1.36
N MET A 21 4.43 -3.62 2.67
CA MET A 21 3.26 -3.27 3.48
C MET A 21 2.85 -1.82 3.25
N LYS A 22 3.82 -0.89 3.32
CA LYS A 22 3.52 0.53 3.12
C LYS A 22 3.00 0.81 1.71
N ILE A 23 3.54 0.16 0.69
CA ILE A 23 3.06 0.31 -0.69
C ILE A 23 1.59 -0.10 -0.80
N HIS A 24 1.19 -1.20 -0.15
CA HIS A 24 -0.21 -1.65 -0.13
C HIS A 24 -1.12 -0.66 0.62
N GLU A 25 -0.69 -0.09 1.74
CA GLU A 25 -1.45 0.98 2.43
C GLU A 25 -1.70 2.19 1.52
N ILE A 26 -0.68 2.64 0.78
CA ILE A 26 -0.82 3.77 -0.14
C ILE A 26 -1.73 3.44 -1.32
N CYS A 27 -1.62 2.24 -1.88
CA CYS A 27 -2.51 1.80 -2.94
C CYS A 27 -3.96 1.70 -2.47
N LYS A 28 -4.20 1.26 -1.23
CA LYS A 28 -5.52 1.27 -0.59
C LYS A 28 -6.09 2.69 -0.50
N GLU A 29 -5.29 3.64 0.01
CA GLU A 29 -5.67 5.06 0.12
C GLU A 29 -6.04 5.65 -1.26
N LYS A 30 -5.21 5.41 -2.28
CA LYS A 30 -5.49 5.87 -3.65
C LYS A 30 -6.75 5.25 -4.24
N ALA A 31 -7.02 3.97 -3.97
CA ALA A 31 -8.27 3.32 -4.41
C ALA A 31 -9.51 3.95 -3.75
N ALA A 32 -9.42 4.25 -2.45
CA ALA A 32 -10.49 4.93 -1.72
C ALA A 32 -10.76 6.35 -2.25
N ILE A 33 -9.70 7.14 -2.47
CA ILE A 33 -9.80 8.49 -3.05
C ILE A 33 -10.39 8.43 -4.46
N GLY A 34 -9.90 7.51 -5.29
CA GLY A 34 -10.41 7.32 -6.66
C GLY A 34 -11.91 7.06 -6.69
N LYS A 35 -12.41 6.21 -5.78
CA LYS A 35 -13.85 5.93 -5.63
C LYS A 35 -14.65 7.20 -5.33
N VAL A 36 -14.18 8.02 -4.39
CA VAL A 36 -14.85 9.28 -4.02
C VAL A 36 -14.88 10.24 -5.21
N ILE A 37 -13.79 10.34 -5.96
CA ILE A 37 -13.72 11.18 -7.17
C ILE A 37 -14.74 10.71 -8.20
N TYR A 38 -14.80 9.41 -8.52
CA TYR A 38 -15.79 8.89 -9.47
C TYR A 38 -17.23 9.18 -9.01
N ALA A 39 -17.52 9.04 -7.71
CA ALA A 39 -18.83 9.33 -7.17
C ALA A 39 -19.20 10.82 -7.30
N ILE A 40 -18.28 11.73 -6.96
CA ILE A 40 -18.50 13.19 -7.08
C ILE A 40 -18.70 13.59 -8.54
N VAL A 41 -17.87 13.09 -9.46
CA VAL A 41 -18.01 13.38 -10.89
C VAL A 41 -19.38 12.89 -11.39
N ASN A 42 -19.80 11.68 -11.03
CA ASN A 42 -21.11 11.16 -11.43
C ASN A 42 -22.26 12.01 -10.88
N ILE A 43 -22.20 12.42 -9.61
CA ILE A 43 -23.20 13.32 -8.99
C ILE A 43 -23.27 14.65 -9.74
N ILE A 44 -22.11 15.23 -10.11
CA ILE A 44 -22.06 16.49 -10.87
C ILE A 44 -22.71 16.31 -12.25
N LEU A 45 -22.41 15.22 -12.99
CA LEU A 45 -23.03 14.98 -14.30
C LEU A 45 -24.56 14.82 -14.21
N ILE A 46 -25.04 14.07 -13.20
CA ILE A 46 -26.48 13.90 -12.98
C ILE A 46 -27.13 15.24 -12.60
N GLY A 47 -26.49 16.01 -11.71
CA GLY A 47 -26.96 17.34 -11.33
C GLY A 47 -27.02 18.32 -12.51
N LEU A 48 -25.99 18.35 -13.36
CA LEU A 48 -25.99 19.14 -14.59
C LEU A 48 -27.11 18.73 -15.54
N THR A 49 -27.33 17.43 -15.71
CA THR A 49 -28.44 16.90 -16.53
C THR A 49 -29.78 17.41 -16.02
N PHE A 50 -30.00 17.36 -14.70
CA PHE A 50 -31.23 17.86 -14.08
C PHE A 50 -31.42 19.37 -14.27
N VAL A 51 -30.38 20.17 -14.06
CA VAL A 51 -30.43 21.63 -14.25
C VAL A 51 -30.71 22.01 -15.70
N ILE A 52 -30.07 21.34 -16.67
CA ILE A 52 -30.28 21.61 -18.10
C ILE A 52 -31.72 21.28 -18.51
N ILE A 53 -32.28 20.18 -18.03
CA ILE A 53 -33.67 19.80 -18.36
C ILE A 53 -34.67 20.77 -17.69
N THR A 54 -34.45 21.14 -16.43
CA THR A 54 -35.42 21.94 -15.68
C THR A 54 -35.37 23.43 -16.04
N PHE A 55 -34.18 24.03 -16.06
CA PHE A 55 -34.00 25.46 -16.36
C PHE A 55 -33.78 25.72 -17.85
N GLY A 56 -33.08 24.83 -18.56
CA GLY A 56 -32.81 25.03 -19.99
C GLY A 56 -34.07 25.05 -20.85
N ASN A 57 -35.08 24.25 -20.51
CA ASN A 57 -36.37 24.26 -21.20
C ASN A 57 -37.18 25.55 -21.00
N ILE A 58 -36.90 26.33 -19.95
CA ILE A 58 -37.60 27.58 -19.67
C ILE A 58 -36.94 28.77 -20.39
N PHE A 59 -35.60 28.78 -20.48
CA PHE A 59 -34.84 29.94 -20.95
C PHE A 59 -34.16 29.77 -22.33
N PHE A 60 -33.97 28.53 -22.80
CA PHE A 60 -33.20 28.21 -24.00
C PHE A 60 -33.97 27.36 -25.01
N ASN A 61 -33.37 27.17 -26.19
CA ASN A 61 -33.92 26.29 -27.21
C ASN A 61 -33.95 24.83 -26.74
N ILE A 62 -35.16 24.28 -26.62
CA ILE A 62 -35.45 22.92 -26.14
C ILE A 62 -34.63 21.85 -26.89
N GLY A 63 -34.47 21.99 -28.21
CA GLY A 63 -33.72 21.02 -29.02
C GLY A 63 -32.25 20.94 -28.61
N VAL A 64 -31.62 22.09 -28.37
CA VAL A 64 -30.22 22.17 -27.94
C VAL A 64 -30.06 21.63 -26.52
N CYS A 65 -30.95 21.99 -25.59
CA CYS A 65 -30.92 21.50 -24.21
C CYS A 65 -31.07 19.98 -24.12
N ASN A 66 -31.92 19.38 -24.95
CA ASN A 66 -32.13 17.93 -24.98
C ASN A 66 -30.90 17.16 -25.51
N ILE A 67 -30.18 17.72 -26.48
CA ILE A 67 -28.94 17.09 -26.98
C ILE A 67 -27.88 17.07 -25.87
N PHE A 68 -27.68 18.19 -25.19
CA PHE A 68 -26.69 18.27 -24.11
C PHE A 68 -27.08 17.39 -22.91
N SER A 69 -28.34 17.40 -22.48
CA SER A 69 -28.80 16.56 -21.37
C SER A 69 -28.64 15.07 -21.68
N SER A 70 -28.91 14.65 -22.92
CA SER A 70 -28.69 13.28 -23.38
C SER A 70 -27.21 12.89 -23.33
N LEU A 71 -26.31 13.79 -23.75
CA LEU A 71 -24.86 13.56 -23.71
C LEU A 71 -24.32 13.42 -22.28
N PHE A 72 -24.75 14.29 -21.35
CA PHE A 72 -24.38 14.20 -19.94
C PHE A 72 -24.95 12.94 -19.29
N SER A 73 -26.20 12.59 -19.57
CA SER A 73 -26.84 11.37 -19.06
C SER A 73 -26.11 10.11 -19.55
N LEU A 74 -25.74 10.07 -20.83
CA LEU A 74 -24.96 8.95 -21.39
C LEU A 74 -23.59 8.84 -20.72
N SER A 75 -22.92 9.98 -20.53
CA SER A 75 -21.60 10.03 -19.87
C SER A 75 -21.67 9.57 -18.41
N ALA A 76 -22.72 9.97 -17.67
CA ALA A 76 -22.97 9.51 -16.32
C ALA A 76 -23.19 7.99 -16.27
N LEU A 77 -23.98 7.46 -17.19
CA LEU A 77 -24.22 6.03 -17.30
C LEU A 77 -22.93 5.24 -17.59
N ILE A 78 -22.10 5.72 -18.53
CA ILE A 78 -20.80 5.09 -18.84
C ILE A 78 -19.91 5.10 -17.59
N LEU A 79 -19.80 6.23 -16.90
CA LEU A 79 -19.02 6.31 -15.66
C LEU A 79 -19.53 5.36 -14.59
N PHE A 80 -20.85 5.27 -14.40
CA PHE A 80 -21.45 4.32 -13.46
C PHE A 80 -21.10 2.87 -13.80
N ILE A 81 -21.26 2.47 -15.07
CA ILE A 81 -20.88 1.12 -15.53
C ILE A 81 -19.39 0.87 -15.31
N CYS A 82 -18.52 1.84 -15.61
CA CYS A 82 -17.09 1.73 -15.33
C CYS A 82 -16.81 1.47 -13.84
N THR A 83 -17.50 2.14 -12.92
CA THR A 83 -17.31 1.90 -11.48
C THR A 83 -17.74 0.50 -11.04
N LEU A 84 -18.79 -0.06 -11.67
CA LEU A 84 -19.23 -1.44 -11.42
C LEU A 84 -18.20 -2.45 -11.92
N VAL A 85 -17.71 -2.28 -13.15
CA VAL A 85 -16.76 -3.20 -13.78
C VAL A 85 -15.40 -3.17 -13.09
N PHE A 86 -14.85 -1.98 -12.81
CA PHE A 86 -13.53 -1.85 -12.19
C PHE A 86 -13.51 -2.13 -10.68
N ASN A 87 -14.70 -2.23 -10.06
CA ASN A 87 -14.95 -2.54 -8.65
C ASN A 87 -13.84 -2.01 -7.70
N PRO A 88 -13.76 -0.68 -7.49
CA PRO A 88 -12.72 -0.08 -6.66
C PRO A 88 -12.73 -0.60 -5.21
N ASN A 89 -13.89 -1.07 -4.71
CA ASN A 89 -13.99 -1.71 -3.39
C ASN A 89 -13.21 -3.03 -3.32
N ASN A 90 -13.21 -3.81 -4.41
CA ASN A 90 -12.44 -5.05 -4.46
C ASN A 90 -10.94 -4.76 -4.36
N LYS A 91 -10.45 -3.77 -5.13
CA LYS A 91 -9.04 -3.34 -5.05
C LYS A 91 -8.68 -2.84 -3.65
N TYR A 92 -9.54 -2.03 -3.02
CA TYR A 92 -9.36 -1.58 -1.65
C TYR A 92 -9.17 -2.78 -0.70
N LYS A 93 -10.10 -3.74 -0.73
CA LYS A 93 -10.07 -4.93 0.15
C LYS A 93 -8.85 -5.82 -0.09
N GLN A 94 -8.45 -5.99 -1.35
CA GLN A 94 -7.25 -6.77 -1.69
C GLN A 94 -6.00 -6.11 -1.10
N HIS A 95 -5.80 -4.81 -1.31
CA HIS A 95 -4.65 -4.11 -0.73
C HIS A 95 -4.69 -4.09 0.81
N GLU A 96 -5.86 -3.93 1.42
CA GLU A 96 -6.04 -4.02 2.88
C GLU A 96 -5.67 -5.38 3.43
N THR A 97 -6.16 -6.45 2.80
CA THR A 97 -5.89 -7.82 3.21
C THR A 97 -4.39 -8.14 3.12
N THR A 98 -3.74 -7.77 2.01
CA THR A 98 -2.30 -7.97 1.85
C THR A 98 -1.51 -7.17 2.89
N ALA A 99 -1.86 -5.91 3.16
CA ALA A 99 -1.19 -5.09 4.17
C ALA A 99 -1.31 -5.72 5.57
N ASN A 100 -2.49 -6.19 5.95
CA ASN A 100 -2.71 -6.87 7.24
C ASN A 100 -1.90 -8.16 7.36
N LYS A 101 -1.84 -8.97 6.30
CA LYS A 101 -0.99 -10.18 6.28
C LYS A 101 0.49 -9.81 6.46
N LEU A 102 0.98 -8.78 5.78
CA LEU A 102 2.36 -8.32 5.91
C LEU A 102 2.67 -7.70 7.28
N LEU A 103 1.68 -7.07 7.93
CA LEU A 103 1.83 -6.58 9.31
C LEU A 103 2.11 -7.74 10.27
N LEU A 104 1.41 -8.87 10.14
CA LEU A 104 1.69 -10.05 10.96
C LEU A 104 3.11 -10.57 10.74
N ILE A 105 3.56 -10.64 9.49
CA ILE A 105 4.94 -11.05 9.17
C ILE A 105 5.96 -10.09 9.79
N ARG A 106 5.70 -8.78 9.73
CA ARG A 106 6.54 -7.76 10.36
C ARG A 106 6.74 -8.04 11.85
N GLU A 107 5.67 -8.33 12.59
CA GLU A 107 5.76 -8.69 14.01
C GLU A 107 6.54 -9.99 14.23
N LYS A 108 6.35 -11.00 13.38
CA LYS A 108 7.11 -12.26 13.48
C LYS A 108 8.61 -12.04 13.27
N TYR A 109 9.02 -11.17 12.35
CA TYR A 109 10.42 -10.79 12.18
C TYR A 109 11.00 -10.09 13.41
N ILE A 110 10.25 -9.15 14.01
CA ILE A 110 10.67 -8.46 15.23
C ILE A 110 10.90 -9.47 16.36
N ASN A 111 9.95 -10.39 16.56
CA ASN A 111 10.06 -11.42 17.59
C ASN A 111 11.26 -12.35 17.33
N LEU A 112 11.49 -12.77 16.08
CA LEU A 112 12.66 -13.59 15.75
C LEU A 112 13.98 -12.85 16.00
N MET A 113 14.06 -11.56 15.65
CA MET A 113 15.25 -10.75 15.94
C MET A 113 15.47 -10.61 17.46
N ALA A 114 14.40 -10.43 18.24
CA ALA A 114 14.48 -10.40 19.70
C ALA A 114 14.99 -11.73 20.27
N ASP A 115 14.46 -12.88 19.82
CA ASP A 115 14.93 -14.21 20.23
C ASP A 115 16.44 -14.38 20.00
N ILE A 116 16.95 -13.92 18.85
CA ILE A 116 18.37 -13.96 18.49
C ILE A 116 19.22 -13.09 19.41
N VAL A 117 18.79 -11.85 19.66
CA VAL A 117 19.53 -10.90 20.52
C VAL A 117 19.59 -11.40 21.96
N THR A 118 18.54 -12.07 22.43
CA THR A 118 18.51 -12.69 23.78
C THR A 118 19.24 -14.03 23.88
N GLU A 119 19.89 -14.50 22.79
CA GLU A 119 20.54 -15.82 22.68
C GLU A 119 19.64 -17.01 23.11
N ASN A 120 18.32 -16.86 22.97
CA ASN A 120 17.32 -17.84 23.44
C ASN A 120 17.09 -19.02 22.48
N ILE A 121 17.74 -19.04 21.31
CA ILE A 121 17.51 -20.02 20.25
C ILE A 121 18.80 -20.45 19.54
N SER A 122 18.83 -21.70 19.08
CA SER A 122 19.97 -22.26 18.33
C SER A 122 20.03 -21.76 16.88
N SER A 123 21.22 -21.82 16.27
CA SER A 123 21.44 -21.40 14.87
C SER A 123 20.57 -22.18 13.87
N ASP A 124 20.36 -23.48 14.10
CA ASP A 124 19.48 -24.30 13.25
C ASP A 124 18.02 -23.86 13.33
N LEU A 125 17.54 -23.51 14.53
CA LEU A 125 16.18 -23.02 14.73
C LEU A 125 15.98 -21.63 14.12
N ILE A 126 17.01 -20.78 14.14
CA ILE A 126 17.00 -19.47 13.48
C ILE A 126 16.78 -19.65 11.97
N LYS A 127 17.55 -20.54 11.33
CA LYS A 127 17.40 -20.83 9.90
C LYS A 127 16.02 -21.37 9.58
N GLN A 128 15.54 -22.35 10.34
CA GLN A 128 14.22 -22.93 10.14
C GLN A 128 13.09 -21.88 10.23
N LYS A 129 13.12 -21.01 11.25
CA LYS A 129 12.14 -19.93 11.41
C LYS A 129 12.26 -18.90 10.27
N SER A 130 13.49 -18.55 9.87
CA SER A 130 13.75 -17.62 8.76
C SER A 130 13.17 -18.14 7.44
N ASP A 131 13.46 -19.40 7.09
CA ASP A 131 12.95 -20.04 5.88
C ASP A 131 11.42 -20.15 5.91
N GLY A 132 10.86 -20.44 7.08
CA GLY A 132 9.41 -20.41 7.30
C GLY A 132 8.80 -19.05 6.98
N LEU A 133 9.42 -17.95 7.46
CA LEU A 133 8.95 -16.59 7.17
C LEU A 133 9.07 -16.23 5.70
N VAL A 134 10.16 -16.61 5.03
CA VAL A 134 10.34 -16.38 3.59
C VAL A 134 9.23 -17.07 2.80
N ASN A 135 8.92 -18.33 3.12
CA ASN A 135 7.83 -19.07 2.49
C ASN A 135 6.45 -18.45 2.74
N GLU A 136 6.20 -17.93 3.95
CA GLU A 136 4.95 -17.22 4.24
C GLU A 136 4.85 -15.92 3.43
N VAL A 137 5.94 -15.15 3.32
CA VAL A 137 6.00 -13.93 2.51
C VAL A 137 5.74 -14.23 1.04
N GLU A 138 6.34 -15.28 0.50
CA GLU A 138 6.15 -15.69 -0.89
C GLU A 138 4.68 -15.97 -1.21
N LYS A 139 3.98 -16.71 -0.32
CA LYS A 139 2.55 -16.97 -0.47
C LYS A 139 1.73 -15.68 -0.49
N ILE A 140 2.07 -14.72 0.38
CA ILE A 140 1.40 -13.40 0.39
C ILE A 140 1.64 -12.66 -0.92
N TYR A 141 2.86 -12.70 -1.46
CA TYR A 141 3.21 -12.04 -2.71
C TYR A 141 2.56 -12.69 -3.93
N ALA A 142 2.38 -14.01 -3.95
CA ALA A 142 1.68 -14.72 -5.01
C ALA A 142 0.21 -14.28 -5.13
N GLU A 143 -0.42 -13.93 -4.01
CA GLU A 143 -1.82 -13.46 -3.96
C GLU A 143 -1.95 -11.93 -4.02
N ALA A 144 -0.84 -11.19 -4.00
CA ALA A 144 -0.87 -9.73 -3.85
C ALA A 144 -1.37 -9.05 -5.14
N PRO A 145 -2.26 -8.05 -5.03
CA PRO A 145 -2.68 -7.26 -6.19
C PRO A 145 -1.51 -6.43 -6.75
N TYR A 146 -1.59 -6.09 -8.03
CA TYR A 146 -0.60 -5.26 -8.71
C TYR A 146 -0.37 -3.92 -7.98
N ARG A 147 0.90 -3.55 -7.81
CA ARG A 147 1.34 -2.32 -7.15
C ARG A 147 1.67 -1.27 -8.21
N SER A 148 0.97 -0.14 -8.21
CA SER A 148 1.28 0.94 -9.16
C SER A 148 2.59 1.65 -8.81
N ARG A 149 3.34 2.10 -9.82
CA ARG A 149 4.56 2.92 -9.64
C ARG A 149 4.29 4.19 -8.82
N ARG A 150 3.07 4.74 -8.90
CA ARG A 150 2.63 5.90 -8.11
C ARG A 150 2.51 5.58 -6.62
N CYS A 151 2.06 4.37 -6.26
CA CYS A 151 2.05 3.94 -4.85
C CYS A 151 3.47 3.73 -4.33
N TYR A 152 4.32 3.11 -5.14
CA TYR A 152 5.72 2.84 -4.79
C TYR A 152 6.46 4.13 -4.44
N LYS A 153 6.46 5.12 -5.36
CA LYS A 153 7.12 6.41 -5.14
C LYS A 153 6.59 7.15 -3.92
N GLU A 154 5.27 7.10 -3.70
CA GLU A 154 4.65 7.77 -2.56
C GLU A 154 4.99 7.06 -1.23
N ALA A 155 5.03 5.72 -1.21
CA ALA A 155 5.47 4.97 -0.04
C ALA A 155 6.93 5.27 0.30
N GLN A 156 7.82 5.26 -0.70
CA GLN A 156 9.24 5.61 -0.56
C GLN A 156 9.41 7.02 0.00
N ARG A 157 8.64 8.00 -0.51
CA ARG A 157 8.62 9.37 0.00
C ARG A 157 8.18 9.44 1.47
N ARG A 158 7.15 8.69 1.86
CA ARG A 158 6.65 8.68 3.26
C ARG A 158 7.59 7.95 4.23
N LEU A 159 8.31 6.92 3.77
CA LEU A 159 9.25 6.15 4.62
C LEU A 159 10.61 6.83 4.74
N ARG A 160 11.16 7.34 3.64
CA ARG A 160 12.51 7.94 3.64
C ARG A 160 12.51 9.43 3.98
N GLY A 161 11.39 10.13 3.79
CA GLY A 161 11.28 11.58 3.84
C GLY A 161 11.53 12.24 2.49
N LYS A 162 11.31 13.56 2.39
CA LYS A 162 11.39 14.33 1.12
C LYS A 162 12.79 14.38 0.47
N ASN A 163 13.85 14.07 1.21
CA ASN A 163 15.24 14.39 0.85
C ASN A 163 16.17 13.18 0.69
N VAL A 164 15.61 11.98 0.49
CA VAL A 164 16.42 10.77 0.34
C VAL A 164 16.24 10.20 -1.06
N GLU A 165 17.14 10.58 -1.96
CA GLU A 165 17.40 9.90 -3.22
C GLU A 165 18.46 8.82 -2.96
N GLY A 166 18.17 7.56 -3.32
CA GLY A 166 19.05 6.43 -3.01
C GLY A 166 18.48 5.11 -3.48
N GLU A 167 19.36 4.12 -3.64
CA GLU A 167 19.18 2.85 -4.37
C GLU A 167 17.79 2.21 -4.24
N ASP A 168 17.23 1.83 -5.40
CA ASP A 168 15.90 1.24 -5.55
C ASP A 168 15.76 -0.16 -4.91
N PHE A 169 16.88 -0.78 -4.49
CA PHE A 169 16.95 -2.19 -4.11
C PHE A 169 17.67 -2.50 -2.79
N THR A 170 18.30 -1.51 -2.13
CA THR A 170 19.01 -1.72 -0.86
C THR A 170 18.50 -0.76 0.21
N THR A 171 18.42 -1.24 1.44
CA THR A 171 17.97 -0.45 2.59
C THR A 171 19.15 -0.29 3.53
N SER A 172 19.52 0.94 3.86
CA SER A 172 20.66 1.16 4.77
C SER A 172 20.31 0.75 6.21
N ASP A 173 21.28 0.32 7.01
CA ASP A 173 21.03 -0.04 8.42
C ASP A 173 20.36 1.07 9.23
N LYS A 174 20.78 2.31 9.00
CA LYS A 174 20.17 3.51 9.62
C LYS A 174 18.69 3.64 9.28
N GLU A 175 18.31 3.26 8.07
CA GLU A 175 16.93 3.30 7.62
C GLU A 175 16.11 2.17 8.22
N ILE A 176 16.67 0.96 8.33
CA ILE A 176 16.03 -0.18 8.99
C ILE A 176 15.82 0.13 10.48
N ASP A 177 16.80 0.75 11.14
CA ASP A 177 16.74 1.12 12.56
C ASP A 177 15.59 2.09 12.87
N ARG A 178 15.10 2.87 11.89
CA ARG A 178 13.92 3.74 12.07
C ARG A 178 12.62 2.95 12.25
N PHE A 179 12.59 1.70 11.80
CA PHE A 179 11.41 0.84 11.86
C PHE A 179 11.43 -0.13 13.06
N LEU A 180 12.56 -0.18 13.78
CA LEU A 180 12.81 -1.13 14.87
C LEU A 180 12.75 -0.45 16.25
N PRO A 181 12.33 -1.20 17.29
CA PRO A 181 12.51 -0.83 18.69
C PRO A 181 13.98 -0.54 19.02
N SER A 182 14.22 0.30 20.03
CA SER A 182 15.55 0.79 20.42
C SER A 182 16.56 -0.33 20.69
N GLU A 183 16.09 -1.44 21.24
CA GLU A 183 16.86 -2.62 21.64
C GLU A 183 17.33 -3.46 20.44
N LEU A 184 16.64 -3.36 19.30
CA LEU A 184 16.94 -4.10 18.07
C LEU A 184 17.70 -3.26 17.03
N LYS A 185 18.01 -2.01 17.34
CA LYS A 185 18.77 -1.12 16.45
C LYS A 185 20.21 -1.58 16.35
N TYR A 186 20.75 -1.56 15.14
CA TYR A 186 22.12 -1.98 14.89
C TYR A 186 23.13 -1.08 15.63
N SER A 187 22.83 0.22 15.77
CA SER A 187 23.64 1.12 16.60
C SER A 187 23.77 0.62 18.04
N THR A 188 22.65 0.25 18.67
CA THR A 188 22.61 -0.24 20.07
C THR A 188 23.31 -1.59 20.23
N LEU A 189 23.15 -2.48 19.24
CA LEU A 189 23.77 -3.81 19.26
C LEU A 189 25.29 -3.76 19.09
N LYS A 190 25.80 -2.72 18.43
CA LYS A 190 27.24 -2.50 18.24
C LYS A 190 27.91 -1.88 19.47
N ASP A 191 27.18 -1.08 20.23
CA ASP A 191 27.66 -0.42 21.46
C ASP A 191 27.69 -1.37 22.67
N ASN A 192 26.85 -2.41 22.69
CA ASN A 192 26.83 -3.46 23.72
C ASN A 192 27.89 -4.57 23.50
N LYS A 193 28.93 -4.30 22.70
CA LYS A 193 29.97 -5.25 22.31
C LYS A 193 31.23 -5.12 23.15
#